data_AF-A0A3S2ADS0-F1
#
_entry.id   AF-A0A3S2ADS0-F1
#
_cell.length_a   1.000
_cell.length_b   1.000
_cell.length_c   1.000
_cell.angle_alpha   90.00
_cell.angle_beta   90.00
_cell.angle_gamma   90.00
#
_symmetry.space_group_name_H-M   'P 1'
#
loop_
_entity.id
_entity.type
_entity.pdbx_description
1 polymer ?
#
loop_
_entity_poly.entity_id
_entity_poly.type
_entity_poly.pdbx_seq_one_letter_code
_entity_poly.pdbx_strand_id
1 'polypeptide(L)' 'MAPYNDGIPADTKAKLKQLEADIGSGKVHPYGGELKDQDGNVKVAAGSVLADDDVRGMNWFVKGMIGKLS' A
#
# COMPACT_ATOMS: atom_id res chain seq x y z
N MET A 1 6.86 14.64 -4.17
CA MET A 1 5.68 14.43 -5.04
C MET A 1 5.53 15.59 -6.01
N ALA A 2 5.01 15.34 -7.21
CA ALA A 2 4.51 16.40 -8.08
C ALA A 2 3.30 17.10 -7.42
N PRO A 3 3.01 18.38 -7.76
CA PRO A 3 1.87 19.09 -7.19
C PRO A 3 0.54 18.39 -7.52
N TYR A 4 -0.37 18.34 -6.54
CA TYR A 4 -1.71 17.78 -6.72
C TYR A 4 -2.51 18.61 -7.73
N ASN A 5 -3.19 17.92 -8.65
CA ASN A 5 -4.07 18.56 -9.63
C ASN A 5 -5.16 19.41 -8.94
N ASP A 6 -5.53 20.53 -9.56
CA ASP A 6 -6.55 21.47 -9.08
C ASP A 6 -7.96 20.86 -9.05
N GLY A 7 -8.22 19.82 -9.85
CA GLY A 7 -9.47 19.09 -9.81
C GLY A 7 -9.69 18.22 -8.57
N ILE A 8 -8.69 18.05 -7.69
CA ILE A 8 -8.85 17.27 -6.46
C ILE A 8 -9.49 18.15 -5.37
N PRO A 9 -10.63 17.74 -4.76
CA PRO A 9 -11.26 18.47 -3.67
C PRO A 9 -10.30 18.73 -2.51
N ALA A 10 -10.47 19.87 -1.83
CA ALA A 10 -9.58 20.27 -0.72
C ALA A 10 -9.52 19.22 0.40
N ASP A 11 -10.64 18.58 0.74
CA ASP A 11 -10.70 17.50 1.73
C ASP A 11 -9.85 16.29 1.32
N THR A 12 -9.86 15.94 0.04
CA THR A 12 -9.04 14.84 -0.49
C THR A 12 -7.56 15.22 -0.48
N LYS A 13 -7.19 16.46 -0.85
CA LYS A 13 -5.81 16.96 -0.74
C LYS A 13 -5.31 16.92 0.70
N ALA A 14 -6.15 17.29 1.67
CA ALA A 14 -5.80 17.23 3.09
C ALA A 14 -5.58 15.78 3.57
N LYS A 15 -6.46 14.84 3.19
CA LYS A 15 -6.29 13.41 3.47
C LYS A 15 -5.01 12.84 2.86
N LEU A 16 -4.70 13.21 1.61
CA LEU A 16 -3.49 12.76 0.94
C LEU A 16 -2.23 13.28 1.64
N LYS A 17 -2.17 14.57 1.99
CA LYS A 17 -1.05 15.13 2.78
C LYS A 17 -0.89 14.46 4.14
N GLN A 18 -2.00 14.17 4.83
CA GLN A 18 -1.94 13.44 6.10
C GLN A 18 -1.41 12.02 5.89
N LEU A 19 -1.86 11.34 4.84
CA LEU A 19 -1.38 10.00 4.51
C LEU A 19 0.11 10.00 4.15
N GLU A 20 0.59 11.01 3.41
CA GLU A 20 2.03 11.19 3.14
C GLU A 20 2.84 11.34 4.43
N ALA A 21 2.35 12.15 5.39
CA ALA A 21 3.00 12.32 6.69
C ALA A 21 2.94 11.04 7.53
N ASP A 22 1.82 10.32 7.50
CA ASP A 22 1.64 9.05 8.21
C ASP A 22 2.55 7.95 7.63
N ILE A 23 2.75 7.93 6.30
CA ILE A 23 3.72 7.03 5.64
C ILE A 23 5.15 7.43 5.99
N GLY A 24 5.48 8.72 5.91
CA GLY A 24 6.81 9.24 6.22
C GLY A 24 7.23 9.06 7.68
N SER A 25 6.26 9.06 8.61
CA SER A 25 6.50 8.78 10.03
C SER A 25 6.50 7.28 10.38
N GLY A 26 6.18 6.40 9.44
CA GLY A 26 6.04 4.96 9.69
C GLY A 26 4.75 4.57 10.44
N LYS A 27 3.82 5.52 10.65
CA LYS A 27 2.51 5.22 11.23
C LYS A 27 1.65 4.37 10.29
N VAL A 28 1.78 4.59 8.98
CA VAL A 28 1.15 3.78 7.93
C VAL A 28 2.23 3.12 7.09
N HIS A 29 2.25 1.80 7.09
CA HIS A 29 3.14 1.03 6.23
C HIS A 29 2.37 0.60 4.96
N PRO A 30 2.86 0.94 3.75
CA PRO A 30 2.22 0.51 2.49
C PRO A 30 2.08 -1.01 2.36
N TYR A 31 3.02 -1.76 2.93
CA TYR A 31 3.01 -3.22 3.00
C TYR A 31 2.59 -3.76 4.37
N GLY A 32 1.91 -2.93 5.16
CA GLY A 32 1.37 -3.29 6.47
C GLY A 32 -0.10 -3.67 6.42
N GLY A 33 -0.52 -4.50 7.37
CA GLY A 33 -1.90 -4.97 7.49
C GLY A 33 -2.12 -6.34 6.83
N GLU A 34 -3.37 -6.82 6.89
CA GLU A 34 -3.70 -8.12 6.32
C GLU A 34 -3.62 -8.07 4.78
N LEU A 35 -2.54 -8.57 4.20
CA LEU A 35 -2.36 -8.71 2.77
C LEU A 35 -2.61 -10.15 2.35
N LYS A 36 -3.51 -10.33 1.38
CA LYS A 36 -3.79 -11.61 0.74
C LYS A 36 -3.33 -11.58 -0.70
N ASP A 37 -2.80 -12.68 -1.21
CA ASP A 37 -2.54 -12.83 -2.64
C ASP A 37 -3.85 -13.00 -3.44
N GLN A 38 -3.73 -13.07 -4.77
CA GLN A 38 -4.85 -13.29 -5.69
C GLN A 38 -5.62 -14.60 -5.40
N ASP A 39 -4.94 -15.62 -4.88
CA ASP A 39 -5.53 -16.92 -4.55
C ASP A 39 -6.20 -16.91 -3.15
N GLY A 40 -6.03 -15.83 -2.40
CA GLY A 40 -6.61 -15.63 -1.06
C GLY A 40 -5.70 -16.10 0.08
N ASN A 41 -4.47 -16.52 -0.18
CA ASN A 41 -3.52 -16.88 0.86
C ASN A 41 -3.04 -15.61 1.57
N VAL A 42 -3.00 -15.66 2.91
CA VAL A 42 -2.48 -14.56 3.73
C VAL A 42 -0.96 -14.52 3.58
N LYS A 43 -0.45 -13.43 3.03
CA LYS A 43 0.99 -13.15 2.87
C LYS A 43 1.51 -12.26 3.98
N VAL A 44 0.69 -11.34 4.47
CA VAL A 44 0.98 -10.52 5.66
C VAL A 44 -0.20 -10.63 6.61
N ALA A 45 0.06 -11.01 7.86
CA ALA A 45 -0.98 -11.10 8.88
C ALA A 45 -1.48 -9.71 9.29
N ALA A 46 -2.71 -9.64 9.81
CA ALA A 46 -3.26 -8.39 10.34
C ALA A 46 -2.32 -7.77 11.39
N GLY A 47 -2.00 -6.48 11.24
CA GLY A 47 -1.09 -5.76 12.14
C GLY A 47 0.40 -6.06 11.95
N SER A 48 0.76 -6.94 11.01
CA SER A 48 2.16 -7.16 10.61
C SER A 48 2.53 -6.29 9.42
N VAL A 49 3.83 -6.15 9.17
CA VAL A 49 4.39 -5.46 8.01
C VAL A 49 5.24 -6.45 7.25
N LEU A 50 5.10 -6.49 5.92
CA LEU A 50 5.98 -7.30 5.07
C LEU A 50 7.43 -6.87 5.25
N ALA A 51 8.33 -7.82 5.48
CA ALA A 51 9.75 -7.50 5.61
C ALA A 51 10.31 -6.94 4.30
N ASP A 52 11.29 -6.05 4.36
CA ASP A 52 11.90 -5.44 3.16
C ASP A 52 12.45 -6.47 2.16
N ASP A 53 13.00 -7.59 2.65
CA ASP A 53 13.48 -8.67 1.80
C ASP A 53 12.33 -9.38 1.05
N ASP A 54 11.18 -9.56 1.70
CA ASP A 54 9.99 -10.12 1.07
C ASP A 54 9.34 -9.13 0.09
N VAL A 55 9.43 -7.82 0.36
CA VAL A 55 9.00 -6.75 -0.56
C VAL A 55 9.85 -6.79 -1.83
N ARG A 56 11.18 -6.94 -1.71
CA ARG A 56 12.10 -7.05 -2.85
C ARG A 56 11.87 -8.34 -3.65
N GLY A 57 11.52 -9.42 -2.97
CA GLY A 57 11.19 -10.72 -3.57
C GLY A 57 9.74 -10.88 -4.01
N MET A 58 8.92 -9.83 -3.95
CA MET A 58 7.48 -9.92 -4.16
C MET A 58 7.16 -10.39 -5.59
N ASN A 59 6.77 -11.66 -5.71
CA ASN A 59 6.46 -12.36 -6.96
C ASN A 59 4.96 -12.72 -7.07
N TRP A 60 4.12 -12.02 -6.30
CA TRP A 60 2.69 -12.27 -6.23
C TRP A 60 1.95 -10.93 -6.22
N PHE A 61 0.69 -10.95 -6.61
CA PHE A 61 -0.16 -9.77 -6.61
C PHE A 61 -1.19 -9.83 -5.49
N VAL A 62 -1.48 -8.69 -4.88
CA VAL A 62 -2.50 -8.57 -3.84
C VAL A 62 -3.88 -8.87 -4.44
N LYS A 63 -4.75 -9.48 -3.63
CA LYS A 63 -6.14 -9.76 -4.00
C LYS A 63 -6.81 -8.55 -4.64
N GLY A 64 -7.35 -8.73 -5.84
CA GLY A 64 -8.04 -7.67 -6.60
C GLY A 64 -7.18 -6.96 -7.64
N MET A 65 -5.86 -7.18 -7.68
CA MET A 65 -5.05 -6.75 -8.82
C MET A 65 -5.42 -7.55 -10.08
N ILE A 66 -5.64 -6.84 -11.18
CA ILE A 66 -5.85 -7.42 -12.50
C ILE A 66 -4.52 -7.39 -13.24
N GLY A 67 -3.87 -8.55 -13.28
CA GLY A 67 -2.56 -8.77 -13.92
C GLY A 67 -2.06 -10.17 -13.54
N LYS A 68 -1.45 -10.89 -14.48
CA LYS A 68 -0.77 -12.16 -14.20
C LYS A 68 0.73 -11.94 -14.35
N LEU A 69 1.51 -12.37 -13.36
CA LEU A 69 2.95 -12.46 -13.52
C LEU A 69 3.15 -13.57 -14.56
N SER A 70 3.76 -13.24 -15.69
CA SER A 70 4.03 -14.18 -16.78
C SER A 70 5.40 -14.82 -16.59
#